data_AF-B6KP13-F1
#
_entry.id   AF-B6KP13-F1
#
_cell.length_a   1.000
_cell.length_b   1.000
_cell.length_c   1.000
_cell.angle_alpha   90.00
_cell.angle_beta   90.00
_cell.angle_gamma   90.00
#
_symmetry.space_group_name_H-M   'P 1'
#
loop_
_entity.id
_entity.type
_entity.pdbx_description
1 polymer ?
#
loop_
_entity_poly.entity_id
_entity_poly.type
_entity_poly.pdbx_seq_one_letter_code
_entity_poly.pdbx_strand_id
1 'polypeptide(L)'
;MGCTGSKAAAVKKPDSPEDKREANDKPQLSTGHAEALPGVVAAGGAQDSSDAKSAASLTTSRVGGAGETGAATSTEPKNAASKDKEIDIHEDPLEGIELDPPEDCEPVIMKNDVVYRGEWRNGRQHGRGQQKQADGVAYIGQFYDGHIEGFGRLVRPDGSKYEGEFVQGKAHTRTRNGKYTFADGSVYVGQWVADKRHGIGREVTQDGSTYQGEYRNGCKHGHGRMQSPSGDVYEGEFSKGDMNGKGRYCWPDGRIYEGDWSMSRMHGKGVFFFVDGRKYEGEFKDSKMEGEGKLTWPDGSAYEGGFKAGLPHGRGTHQATAETKPRLALWTQGVRVKWLDEEESQEDGVLETKETEGQSKVPSTQ
;
A
#
# COMPACT_ATOMS: atom_id res chain seq x y z
N MET A 1 -20.48 -10.73 3.35
CA MET A 1 -19.01 -10.55 3.30
C MET A 1 -18.67 -9.97 1.95
N GLY A 2 -18.25 -8.70 1.88
CA GLY A 2 -17.97 -8.07 0.60
C GLY A 2 -17.52 -6.63 0.78
N CYS A 3 -16.25 -6.38 0.45
CA CYS A 3 -15.94 -5.36 -0.53
C CYS A 3 -15.20 -6.10 -1.63
N THR A 4 -15.76 -6.04 -2.82
CA THR A 4 -15.25 -6.64 -4.04
C THR A 4 -13.78 -6.29 -4.22
N GLY A 5 -12.96 -7.31 -4.51
CA GLY A 5 -11.54 -7.14 -4.77
C GLY A 5 -11.26 -6.09 -5.84
N SER A 6 -10.17 -5.36 -5.63
CA SER A 6 -9.50 -4.62 -6.68
C SER A 6 -9.13 -5.62 -7.77
N LYS A 7 -9.90 -5.61 -8.87
CA LYS A 7 -9.58 -6.33 -10.09
C LYS A 7 -8.27 -5.76 -10.65
N ALA A 8 -7.21 -6.57 -10.64
CA ALA A 8 -6.12 -6.39 -11.59
C ALA A 8 -6.68 -6.78 -12.98
N ALA A 9 -6.80 -5.81 -13.87
CA ALA A 9 -7.24 -6.02 -15.24
C ALA A 9 -6.11 -6.61 -16.08
N ALA A 10 -6.25 -7.87 -16.49
CA ALA A 10 -5.47 -8.47 -17.57
C ALA A 10 -6.07 -8.01 -18.92
N VAL A 11 -5.28 -7.30 -19.74
CA VAL A 11 -5.65 -6.92 -21.11
C VAL A 11 -4.69 -7.61 -22.09
N LYS A 12 -5.26 -8.38 -23.02
CA LYS A 12 -4.58 -9.07 -24.13
C LYS A 12 -3.89 -8.07 -25.07
N LYS A 13 -2.65 -8.36 -25.47
CA LYS A 13 -1.93 -7.71 -26.58
C LYS A 13 -2.59 -8.06 -27.93
N PRO A 14 -2.72 -7.13 -28.87
CA PRO A 14 -2.84 -7.42 -30.30
C PRO A 14 -1.50 -7.29 -31.02
N ASP A 15 -1.36 -8.03 -32.13
CA ASP A 15 -0.17 -8.23 -32.96
C ASP A 15 0.40 -6.96 -33.62
N SER A 16 1.72 -6.95 -33.80
CA SER A 16 2.48 -6.00 -34.65
C SER A 16 2.46 -6.45 -36.12
N PRO A 17 2.62 -5.51 -37.07
CA PRO A 17 3.28 -5.80 -38.33
C PRO A 17 4.51 -4.91 -38.61
N GLU A 18 5.38 -5.49 -39.42
CA GLU A 18 6.75 -5.13 -39.79
C GLU A 18 6.93 -3.90 -40.69
N ASP A 19 8.14 -3.33 -40.57
CA ASP A 19 9.05 -2.69 -41.55
C ASP A 19 8.52 -1.86 -42.74
N LYS A 20 9.09 -0.65 -42.88
CA LYS A 20 9.87 -0.26 -44.09
C LYS A 20 10.68 1.03 -43.87
N ARG A 21 11.94 0.95 -44.28
CA ARG A 21 12.96 2.00 -44.37
C ARG A 21 12.66 2.96 -45.53
N GLU A 22 12.98 4.24 -45.36
CA GLU A 22 13.55 5.06 -46.43
C GLU A 22 14.25 6.31 -45.85
N ALA A 23 15.39 6.65 -46.45
CA ALA A 23 16.26 7.77 -46.09
C ALA A 23 15.90 8.99 -46.94
N ASN A 24 15.97 10.22 -46.39
CA ASN A 24 16.87 11.24 -46.93
C ASN A 24 16.95 12.53 -46.08
N ASP A 25 18.18 13.04 -46.09
CA ASP A 25 18.66 14.43 -46.08
C ASP A 25 18.36 15.43 -44.94
N LYS A 26 19.46 15.96 -44.40
CA LYS A 26 19.55 17.15 -43.55
C LYS A 26 19.68 18.40 -44.42
N PRO A 27 19.40 19.58 -43.85
CA PRO A 27 20.49 20.54 -43.77
C PRO A 27 20.70 21.07 -42.35
N GLN A 28 21.97 21.37 -42.07
CA GLN A 28 22.46 21.90 -40.81
C GLN A 28 22.11 23.37 -40.61
N LEU A 29 21.90 23.78 -39.35
CA LEU A 29 22.36 25.07 -38.83
C LEU A 29 22.46 25.07 -37.29
N SER A 30 23.63 25.52 -36.83
CA SER A 30 23.92 26.29 -35.62
C SER A 30 23.69 25.65 -34.23
N THR A 31 24.80 25.17 -33.67
CA THR A 31 25.02 24.69 -32.31
C THR A 31 24.94 25.81 -31.27
N GLY A 32 23.95 25.73 -30.38
CA GLY A 32 24.07 26.19 -28.99
C GLY A 32 24.03 24.95 -28.10
N HIS A 33 25.00 24.76 -27.21
CA HIS A 33 25.06 23.60 -26.32
C HIS A 33 23.90 23.63 -25.31
N ALA A 34 22.80 22.94 -25.65
CA ALA A 34 21.79 22.52 -24.70
C ALA A 34 22.39 21.43 -23.82
N GLU A 35 22.48 21.67 -22.52
CA GLU A 35 22.98 20.71 -21.54
C GLU A 35 21.78 20.14 -20.81
N ALA A 36 21.44 18.88 -21.13
CA ALA A 36 20.54 18.11 -20.28
C ALA A 36 21.28 17.76 -18.99
N LEU A 37 20.59 17.76 -17.85
CA LEU A 37 21.18 17.19 -16.64
C LEU A 37 21.50 15.72 -16.90
N PRO A 38 22.67 15.23 -16.48
CA PRO A 38 23.03 13.84 -16.65
C PRO A 38 21.95 12.95 -16.00
N GLY A 39 21.33 12.07 -16.80
CA GLY A 39 20.44 11.00 -16.33
C GLY A 39 18.99 11.39 -16.03
N VAL A 40 18.49 12.55 -16.48
CA VAL A 40 17.07 12.91 -16.33
C VAL A 40 16.25 12.29 -17.46
N VAL A 41 16.00 10.99 -17.34
CA VAL A 41 14.86 10.34 -18.02
C VAL A 41 13.64 10.47 -17.12
N ALA A 42 12.47 10.77 -17.69
CA ALA A 42 11.22 10.73 -16.94
C ALA A 42 11.16 9.38 -16.21
N ALA A 43 10.77 9.38 -14.94
CA ALA A 43 10.43 8.15 -14.23
C ALA A 43 9.26 7.51 -15.01
N GLY A 44 9.60 6.64 -15.95
CA GLY A 44 8.66 5.87 -16.73
C GLY A 44 7.85 5.05 -15.76
N GLY A 45 6.52 5.15 -15.89
CA GLY A 45 5.62 4.20 -15.26
C GLY A 45 6.08 2.78 -15.58
N ALA A 46 6.09 1.93 -14.55
CA ALA A 46 6.58 0.57 -14.58
C ALA A 46 6.09 -0.24 -15.80
N GLN A 47 7.00 -0.93 -16.48
CA GLN A 47 6.73 -2.22 -17.14
C GLN A 47 7.98 -3.12 -17.11
N ASP A 48 7.80 -4.27 -16.46
CA ASP A 48 8.15 -5.63 -16.90
C ASP A 48 9.60 -5.99 -17.27
N SER A 49 10.21 -6.89 -16.49
CA SER A 49 11.13 -7.90 -17.02
C SER A 49 11.25 -9.11 -16.08
N SER A 50 10.60 -10.19 -16.49
CA SER A 50 10.99 -11.57 -16.19
C SER A 50 12.30 -11.94 -16.88
N ASP A 51 12.90 -13.04 -16.41
CA ASP A 51 14.00 -13.82 -17.00
C ASP A 51 15.45 -13.45 -16.63
N ALA A 52 15.98 -14.17 -15.63
CA ALA A 52 17.37 -14.64 -15.68
C ALA A 52 17.51 -16.00 -14.97
N LYS A 53 17.84 -17.02 -15.76
CA LYS A 53 18.24 -18.37 -15.36
C LYS A 53 19.66 -18.36 -14.78
N SER A 54 19.83 -19.14 -13.70
CA SER A 54 20.94 -20.07 -13.39
C SER A 54 22.40 -19.56 -13.43
N ALA A 55 23.08 -19.60 -12.27
CA ALA A 55 24.41 -20.22 -12.13
C ALA A 55 24.87 -20.35 -10.65
N ALA A 56 25.16 -21.61 -10.29
CA ALA A 56 26.20 -22.17 -9.42
C ALA A 56 26.78 -21.43 -8.17
N SER A 57 26.57 -22.09 -7.03
CA SER A 57 27.49 -22.41 -5.92
C SER A 57 28.98 -22.04 -6.06
N LEU A 58 29.57 -21.48 -4.99
CA LEU A 58 30.76 -22.03 -4.33
C LEU A 58 30.98 -21.44 -2.93
N THR A 59 31.27 -22.34 -2.00
CA THR A 59 31.70 -22.18 -0.61
C THR A 59 33.01 -21.40 -0.45
N THR A 60 33.19 -20.67 0.65
CA THR A 60 34.23 -20.96 1.66
C THR A 60 34.12 -20.06 2.90
N SER A 61 34.26 -20.72 4.03
CA SER A 61 34.41 -20.24 5.40
C SER A 61 35.72 -19.49 5.66
N ARG A 62 35.70 -18.46 6.55
CA ARG A 62 36.66 -18.43 7.67
C ARG A 62 36.25 -17.50 8.82
N VAL A 63 36.59 -18.01 10.00
CA VAL A 63 36.50 -17.53 11.39
C VAL A 63 37.42 -16.32 11.67
N GLY A 64 37.00 -15.45 12.59
CA GLY A 64 37.88 -14.55 13.33
C GLY A 64 37.10 -13.62 14.26
N GLY A 65 37.07 -13.92 15.55
CA GLY A 65 36.44 -13.08 16.58
C GLY A 65 37.42 -12.11 17.25
N ALA A 66 36.87 -11.16 18.02
CA ALA A 66 37.31 -10.75 19.36
C ALA A 66 36.69 -9.39 19.75
N GLY A 67 36.39 -9.22 21.05
CA GLY A 67 36.60 -7.93 21.72
C GLY A 67 35.36 -7.17 22.17
N GLU A 68 35.02 -7.35 23.45
CA GLU A 68 34.13 -6.48 24.22
C GLU A 68 34.75 -5.09 24.50
N THR A 69 33.87 -4.11 24.71
CA THR A 69 33.82 -3.11 25.81
C THR A 69 33.50 -1.69 25.32
N GLY A 70 32.63 -1.00 26.06
CA GLY A 70 32.53 0.46 26.03
C GLY A 70 31.12 1.02 25.91
N ALA A 71 30.42 1.11 27.04
CA ALA A 71 29.15 1.79 27.19
C ALA A 71 29.26 3.32 26.97
N ALA A 72 28.26 3.91 26.33
CA ALA A 72 27.92 5.33 26.49
C ALA A 72 26.40 5.51 26.34
N THR A 73 25.81 5.97 27.44
CA THR A 73 24.42 6.33 27.65
C THR A 73 23.95 7.46 26.72
N SER A 74 22.83 7.26 26.04
CA SER A 74 22.06 8.33 25.39
C SER A 74 20.57 8.06 25.57
N THR A 75 19.95 8.96 26.31
CA THR A 75 18.54 9.09 26.72
C THR A 75 17.51 8.72 25.64
N GLU A 76 16.67 7.74 25.98
CA GLU A 76 15.46 7.33 25.24
C GLU A 76 14.38 8.43 25.23
N PRO A 77 13.64 8.63 24.12
CA PRO A 77 12.25 9.03 24.21
C PRO A 77 11.41 7.76 24.42
N LYS A 78 10.68 7.72 25.54
CA LYS A 78 9.70 6.68 25.87
C LYS A 78 8.61 6.64 24.80
N ASN A 79 8.73 5.71 23.86
CA ASN A 79 7.58 5.17 23.15
C ASN A 79 7.51 3.69 23.52
N ALA A 80 6.70 3.39 24.54
CA ALA A 80 6.37 2.02 24.90
C ALA A 80 5.45 1.46 23.80
N ALA A 81 6.02 1.15 22.64
CA ALA A 81 5.40 0.27 21.68
C ALA A 81 5.32 -1.10 22.35
N SER A 82 4.10 -1.58 22.59
CA SER A 82 3.87 -3.00 22.79
C SER A 82 4.62 -3.72 21.68
N LYS A 83 5.44 -4.70 22.03
CA LYS A 83 5.88 -5.69 21.05
C LYS A 83 4.59 -6.38 20.59
N ASP A 84 3.99 -5.85 19.52
CA ASP A 84 2.76 -6.38 18.96
C ASP A 84 3.06 -7.82 18.57
N LYS A 85 2.44 -8.73 19.32
CA LYS A 85 2.57 -10.16 19.10
C LYS A 85 2.06 -10.42 17.68
N GLU A 86 2.97 -10.79 16.78
CA GLU A 86 2.62 -11.05 15.39
C GLU A 86 1.49 -12.08 15.34
N ILE A 87 0.43 -11.80 14.58
CA ILE A 87 -0.69 -12.75 14.45
C ILE A 87 -0.18 -13.95 13.65
N ASP A 88 -0.20 -15.13 14.27
CA ASP A 88 0.15 -16.36 13.58
C ASP A 88 -1.00 -16.77 12.64
N ILE A 89 -0.71 -16.88 11.35
CA ILE A 89 -1.70 -17.31 10.34
C ILE A 89 -2.08 -18.80 10.52
N HIS A 90 -1.25 -19.56 11.23
CA HIS A 90 -1.47 -20.96 11.55
C HIS A 90 -2.22 -21.18 12.87
N GLU A 91 -2.54 -20.10 13.61
CA GLU A 91 -3.37 -20.17 14.82
C GLU A 91 -4.67 -20.95 14.53
N ASP A 92 -5.04 -21.85 15.45
CA ASP A 92 -6.32 -22.55 15.46
C ASP A 92 -7.25 -21.90 16.49
N PRO A 93 -8.24 -21.09 16.04
CA PRO A 93 -9.22 -20.47 16.94
C PRO A 93 -10.06 -21.45 17.75
N LEU A 94 -10.08 -22.73 17.37
CA LEU A 94 -10.88 -23.77 17.99
C LEU A 94 -10.02 -24.73 18.83
N GLU A 95 -8.74 -24.40 19.06
CA GLU A 95 -7.87 -25.19 19.93
C GLU A 95 -8.48 -25.33 21.33
N GLY A 96 -8.57 -26.59 21.77
CA GLY A 96 -9.16 -26.98 23.06
C GLY A 96 -10.69 -26.87 23.14
N ILE A 97 -11.39 -26.60 22.03
CA ILE A 97 -12.85 -26.50 22.00
C ILE A 97 -13.48 -27.76 21.40
N GLU A 98 -14.34 -28.43 22.18
CA GLU A 98 -15.15 -29.55 21.72
C GLU A 98 -16.40 -29.05 20.99
N LEU A 99 -16.53 -29.39 19.70
CA LEU A 99 -17.63 -28.91 18.84
C LEU A 99 -18.68 -29.99 18.58
N ASP A 100 -18.27 -31.26 18.62
CA ASP A 100 -19.15 -32.37 18.31
C ASP A 100 -20.29 -32.47 19.33
N PRO A 101 -21.54 -32.59 18.86
CA PRO A 101 -22.65 -32.88 19.75
C PRO A 101 -22.53 -34.31 20.32
N PRO A 102 -23.14 -34.59 21.48
CA PRO A 102 -23.20 -35.93 22.06
C PRO A 102 -23.58 -37.03 21.05
N GLU A 103 -23.01 -38.22 21.22
CA GLU A 103 -23.19 -39.35 20.28
C GLU A 103 -24.65 -39.85 20.20
N ASP A 104 -25.42 -39.69 21.27
CA ASP A 104 -26.82 -40.09 21.39
C ASP A 104 -27.82 -39.12 20.73
N CYS A 105 -27.35 -37.99 20.20
CA CYS A 105 -28.20 -37.07 19.46
C CYS A 105 -28.58 -37.65 18.07
N GLU A 106 -29.87 -37.77 17.82
CA GLU A 106 -30.42 -38.16 16.51
C GLU A 106 -30.65 -36.93 15.61
N PRO A 107 -30.44 -37.06 14.27
CA PRO A 107 -30.72 -35.97 13.34
C PRO A 107 -32.22 -35.73 13.17
N VAL A 108 -32.61 -34.46 13.10
CA VAL A 108 -33.97 -33.98 12.89
C VAL A 108 -34.01 -33.09 11.66
N ILE A 109 -35.01 -33.29 10.80
CA ILE A 109 -35.28 -32.40 9.66
C ILE A 109 -36.16 -31.25 10.16
N MET A 110 -35.61 -30.05 10.15
CA MET A 110 -36.28 -28.80 10.50
C MET A 110 -36.92 -28.17 9.24
N LYS A 111 -37.50 -26.97 9.39
CA LYS A 111 -38.04 -26.22 8.25
C LYS A 111 -36.95 -25.99 7.19
N ASN A 112 -37.37 -25.90 5.92
CA ASN A 112 -36.49 -25.70 4.76
C ASN A 112 -35.43 -26.79 4.58
N ASP A 113 -35.76 -28.03 4.90
CA ASP A 113 -34.90 -29.21 4.75
C ASP A 113 -33.54 -29.11 5.47
N VAL A 114 -33.50 -28.29 6.53
CA VAL A 114 -32.33 -28.15 7.39
C VAL A 114 -32.21 -29.40 8.25
N VAL A 115 -31.11 -30.13 8.13
CA VAL A 115 -30.81 -31.27 9.00
C VAL A 115 -30.04 -30.77 10.21
N TYR A 116 -30.55 -31.01 11.41
CA TYR A 116 -29.89 -30.67 12.66
C TYR A 116 -29.69 -31.91 13.54
N ARG A 117 -28.50 -32.06 14.09
CA ARG A 117 -28.16 -33.09 15.09
C ARG A 117 -27.50 -32.38 16.27
N GLY A 118 -28.10 -32.43 17.44
CA GLY A 118 -27.53 -31.75 18.61
C GLY A 118 -28.47 -31.64 19.79
N GLU A 119 -28.01 -30.91 20.79
CA GLU A 119 -28.71 -30.72 22.05
C GLU A 119 -29.90 -29.74 21.91
N TRP A 120 -30.92 -29.90 22.76
CA TRP A 120 -32.12 -29.09 22.74
C TRP A 120 -32.45 -28.56 24.14
N ARG A 121 -32.99 -27.35 24.21
CA ARG A 121 -33.57 -26.79 25.44
C ARG A 121 -34.88 -26.08 25.12
N ASN A 122 -35.96 -26.49 25.78
CA ASN A 122 -37.31 -25.92 25.58
C ASN A 122 -37.75 -25.92 24.10
N GLY A 123 -37.45 -27.00 23.37
CA GLY A 123 -37.82 -27.15 21.95
C GLY A 123 -36.99 -26.29 20.98
N ARG A 124 -35.89 -25.69 21.43
CA ARG A 124 -34.97 -24.89 20.60
C ARG A 124 -33.56 -25.48 20.64
N GLN A 125 -32.80 -25.30 19.56
CA GLN A 125 -31.39 -25.71 19.48
C GLN A 125 -30.61 -25.02 20.60
N HIS A 126 -29.81 -25.79 21.34
CA HIS A 126 -29.04 -25.30 22.49
C HIS A 126 -27.80 -26.17 22.67
N GLY A 127 -26.77 -25.70 23.38
CA GLY A 127 -25.57 -26.53 23.60
C GLY A 127 -24.82 -26.80 22.30
N ARG A 128 -24.27 -28.00 22.12
CA ARG A 128 -23.53 -28.36 20.90
C ARG A 128 -24.45 -28.94 19.86
N GLY A 129 -24.15 -28.66 18.60
CA GLY A 129 -24.92 -29.17 17.47
C GLY A 129 -24.21 -29.03 16.14
N GLN A 130 -24.69 -29.83 15.20
CA GLN A 130 -24.34 -29.76 13.80
C GLN A 130 -25.60 -29.46 13.00
N GLN A 131 -25.50 -28.52 12.05
CA GLN A 131 -26.57 -28.15 11.14
C GLN A 131 -26.07 -28.20 9.70
N LYS A 132 -26.86 -28.77 8.79
CA LYS A 132 -26.63 -28.73 7.35
C LYS A 132 -27.86 -28.18 6.65
N GLN A 133 -27.69 -27.10 5.91
CA GLN A 133 -28.72 -26.48 5.09
C GLN A 133 -28.84 -27.19 3.75
N ALA A 134 -30.01 -27.06 3.10
CA ALA A 134 -30.28 -27.65 1.79
C ALA A 134 -29.33 -27.12 0.69
N ASP A 135 -28.87 -25.88 0.82
CA ASP A 135 -27.89 -25.25 -0.08
C ASP A 135 -26.45 -25.75 0.12
N GLY A 136 -26.22 -26.62 1.10
CA GLY A 136 -24.93 -27.21 1.42
C GLY A 136 -24.10 -26.47 2.47
N VAL A 137 -24.58 -25.34 3.00
CA VAL A 137 -23.92 -24.67 4.14
C VAL A 137 -23.99 -25.58 5.37
N ALA A 138 -22.83 -25.88 5.95
CA ALA A 138 -22.72 -26.71 7.14
C ALA A 138 -22.15 -25.91 8.30
N TYR A 139 -22.69 -26.12 9.50
CA TYR A 139 -22.21 -25.56 10.75
C TYR A 139 -22.03 -26.67 11.78
N ILE A 140 -20.97 -26.59 12.57
CA ILE A 140 -20.77 -27.39 13.78
C ILE A 140 -20.26 -26.49 14.91
N GLY A 141 -20.87 -26.59 16.09
CA GLY A 141 -20.48 -25.79 17.24
C GLY A 141 -21.64 -25.51 18.18
N GLN A 142 -21.56 -24.37 18.86
CA GLN A 142 -22.44 -23.99 19.95
C GLN A 142 -23.70 -23.24 19.47
N PHE A 143 -24.81 -23.54 20.13
CA PHE A 143 -26.13 -22.93 19.94
C PHE A 143 -26.66 -22.40 21.28
N TYR A 144 -27.35 -21.27 21.22
CA TYR A 144 -28.10 -20.71 22.33
C TYR A 144 -29.46 -20.22 21.85
N ASP A 145 -30.53 -20.87 22.34
CA ASP A 145 -31.92 -20.44 22.13
C ASP A 145 -32.32 -20.38 20.65
N GLY A 146 -31.88 -21.37 19.87
CA GLY A 146 -32.15 -21.45 18.43
C GLY A 146 -31.18 -20.65 17.55
N HIS A 147 -30.18 -19.99 18.13
CA HIS A 147 -29.18 -19.22 17.39
C HIS A 147 -27.80 -19.86 17.53
N ILE A 148 -27.00 -19.81 16.46
CA ILE A 148 -25.57 -20.08 16.53
C ILE A 148 -24.91 -19.02 17.45
N GLU A 149 -24.25 -19.46 18.52
CA GLU A 149 -23.66 -18.57 19.54
C GLU A 149 -22.48 -19.28 20.21
N GLY A 150 -21.37 -18.58 20.43
CA GLY A 150 -20.15 -19.18 20.98
C GLY A 150 -19.24 -19.74 19.89
N PHE A 151 -18.44 -20.75 20.21
CA PHE A 151 -17.44 -21.28 19.27
C PHE A 151 -18.05 -22.24 18.24
N GLY A 152 -17.56 -22.16 17.00
CA GLY A 152 -17.94 -23.09 15.96
C GLY A 152 -17.16 -22.96 14.67
N ARG A 153 -17.52 -23.82 13.72
CA ARG A 153 -17.01 -23.86 12.35
C ARG A 153 -18.18 -23.82 11.38
N LEU A 154 -18.18 -22.84 10.48
CA LEU A 154 -19.12 -22.73 9.37
C LEU A 154 -18.38 -22.98 8.07
N VAL A 155 -18.85 -23.94 7.26
CA VAL A 155 -18.28 -24.31 5.96
C VAL A 155 -19.35 -24.07 4.88
N ARG A 156 -18.95 -23.36 3.82
CA ARG A 156 -19.79 -23.09 2.65
C ARG A 156 -19.56 -24.15 1.56
N PRO A 157 -20.49 -24.29 0.59
CA PRO A 157 -20.34 -25.24 -0.52
C PRO A 157 -19.08 -25.05 -1.38
N ASP A 158 -18.56 -23.82 -1.45
CA ASP A 158 -17.32 -23.48 -2.16
C ASP A 158 -16.05 -23.87 -1.38
N GLY A 159 -16.19 -24.51 -0.21
CA GLY A 159 -15.10 -24.90 0.68
C GLY A 159 -14.59 -23.77 1.58
N SER A 160 -15.03 -22.52 1.37
CA SER A 160 -14.67 -21.43 2.27
C SER A 160 -15.27 -21.66 3.65
N LYS A 161 -14.52 -21.28 4.69
CA LYS A 161 -14.89 -21.58 6.06
C LYS A 161 -14.48 -20.49 7.02
N TYR A 162 -15.30 -20.31 8.06
CA TYR A 162 -14.98 -19.53 9.24
C TYR A 162 -14.85 -20.45 10.45
N GLU A 163 -13.84 -20.20 11.26
CA GLU A 163 -13.51 -20.93 12.49
C GLU A 163 -13.29 -19.90 13.60
N GLY A 164 -14.10 -19.93 14.65
CA GLY A 164 -14.00 -18.97 15.74
C GLY A 164 -15.32 -18.76 16.47
N GLU A 165 -15.46 -17.60 17.10
CA GLU A 165 -16.65 -17.24 17.85
C GLU A 165 -17.77 -16.69 16.95
N PHE A 166 -19.00 -16.87 17.41
CA PHE A 166 -20.22 -16.38 16.80
C PHE A 166 -21.08 -15.68 17.85
N VAL A 167 -21.77 -14.63 17.40
CA VAL A 167 -22.77 -13.91 18.19
C VAL A 167 -24.00 -13.72 17.33
N GLN A 168 -25.16 -14.23 17.76
CA GLN A 168 -26.41 -14.20 17.00
C GLN A 168 -26.24 -14.68 15.54
N GLY A 169 -25.49 -15.76 15.36
CA GLY A 169 -25.22 -16.38 14.06
C GLY A 169 -24.25 -15.65 13.15
N LYS A 170 -23.60 -14.58 13.62
CA LYS A 170 -22.58 -13.85 12.87
C LYS A 170 -21.19 -14.10 13.44
N ALA A 171 -20.20 -14.21 12.57
CA ALA A 171 -18.79 -14.25 12.96
C ALA A 171 -18.45 -13.00 13.78
N HIS A 172 -17.85 -13.22 14.94
CA HIS A 172 -17.51 -12.20 15.92
C HIS A 172 -16.34 -12.70 16.77
N THR A 173 -15.54 -11.82 17.35
CA THR A 173 -14.48 -12.22 18.29
C THR A 173 -14.69 -11.52 19.61
N ARG A 174 -14.71 -12.26 20.72
CA ARG A 174 -14.73 -11.67 22.08
C ARG A 174 -13.46 -12.02 22.86
N THR A 175 -12.92 -13.21 22.64
CA THR A 175 -11.84 -13.79 23.47
C THR A 175 -10.58 -14.08 22.67
N ARG A 176 -10.71 -14.52 21.41
CA ARG A 176 -9.57 -14.82 20.53
C ARG A 176 -9.87 -14.48 19.08
N ASN A 177 -8.84 -14.49 18.24
CA ASN A 177 -8.98 -14.23 16.80
C ASN A 177 -9.83 -15.31 16.13
N GLY A 178 -10.57 -14.92 15.09
CA GLY A 178 -11.26 -15.84 14.18
C GLY A 178 -10.46 -16.04 12.91
N LYS A 179 -10.55 -17.23 12.32
CA LYS A 179 -9.88 -17.61 11.09
C LYS A 179 -10.89 -17.80 9.97
N TYR A 180 -10.61 -17.20 8.83
CA TYR A 180 -11.36 -17.43 7.61
C TYR A 180 -10.44 -17.97 6.53
N THR A 181 -10.77 -19.13 5.99
CA THR A 181 -10.14 -19.68 4.79
C THR A 181 -11.07 -19.45 3.61
N PHE A 182 -10.60 -18.73 2.60
CA PHE A 182 -11.35 -18.43 1.39
C PHE A 182 -11.31 -19.62 0.42
N ALA A 183 -12.23 -19.65 -0.55
CA ALA A 183 -12.32 -20.73 -1.53
C ALA A 183 -11.07 -20.83 -2.43
N ASP A 184 -10.36 -19.72 -2.63
CA ASP A 184 -9.10 -19.65 -3.39
C ASP A 184 -7.87 -20.07 -2.57
N GLY A 185 -8.06 -20.43 -1.29
CA GLY A 185 -6.99 -20.79 -0.37
C GLY A 185 -6.37 -19.60 0.38
N SER A 186 -6.78 -18.36 0.10
CA SER A 186 -6.40 -17.20 0.91
C SER A 186 -6.85 -17.41 2.36
N VAL A 187 -6.14 -16.82 3.31
CA VAL A 187 -6.43 -16.95 4.75
C VAL A 187 -6.41 -15.58 5.40
N TYR A 188 -7.37 -15.33 6.30
CA TYR A 188 -7.35 -14.23 7.25
C TYR A 188 -7.45 -14.77 8.67
N VAL A 189 -6.62 -14.25 9.58
CA VAL A 189 -6.72 -14.47 11.03
C VAL A 189 -6.75 -13.10 11.70
N GLY A 190 -7.73 -12.86 12.55
CA GLY A 190 -7.84 -11.58 13.25
C GLY A 190 -9.18 -11.36 13.93
N GLN A 191 -9.46 -10.11 14.26
CA GLN A 191 -10.69 -9.74 14.95
C GLN A 191 -11.89 -9.61 14.00
N TRP A 192 -13.08 -9.93 14.50
CA TRP A 192 -14.33 -9.93 13.75
C TRP A 192 -15.44 -9.20 14.50
N VAL A 193 -16.24 -8.45 13.77
CA VAL A 193 -17.48 -7.83 14.26
C VAL A 193 -18.57 -8.04 13.23
N ALA A 194 -19.55 -8.90 13.55
CA ALA A 194 -20.76 -9.12 12.76
C ALA A 194 -20.47 -9.41 11.28
N ASP A 195 -19.75 -10.52 11.02
CA ASP A 195 -19.32 -11.00 9.69
C ASP A 195 -18.34 -10.09 8.94
N LYS A 196 -17.75 -9.10 9.63
CA LYS A 196 -16.76 -8.20 9.04
C LYS A 196 -15.45 -8.31 9.80
N ARG A 197 -14.36 -8.44 9.05
CA ARG A 197 -13.00 -8.22 9.54
C ARG A 197 -12.92 -6.83 10.18
N HIS A 198 -12.37 -6.75 11.37
CA HIS A 198 -12.29 -5.53 12.16
C HIS A 198 -11.03 -5.56 13.01
N GLY A 199 -10.59 -4.42 13.54
CA GLY A 199 -9.44 -4.34 14.45
C GLY A 199 -8.17 -4.93 13.85
N ILE A 200 -7.33 -5.59 14.65
CA ILE A 200 -6.05 -6.12 14.15
C ILE A 200 -6.27 -7.47 13.46
N GLY A 201 -5.62 -7.66 12.31
CA GLY A 201 -5.64 -8.92 11.59
C GLY A 201 -4.45 -9.11 10.67
N ARG A 202 -4.26 -10.35 10.24
CA ARG A 202 -3.27 -10.77 9.25
C ARG A 202 -3.96 -11.55 8.13
N GLU A 203 -3.56 -11.26 6.90
CA GLU A 203 -4.07 -11.88 5.68
C GLU A 203 -2.89 -12.40 4.86
N VAL A 204 -3.06 -13.59 4.30
CA VAL A 204 -2.19 -14.17 3.28
C VAL A 204 -3.07 -14.55 2.10
N THR A 205 -2.84 -13.94 0.95
CA THR A 205 -3.60 -14.21 -0.28
C THR A 205 -3.04 -15.41 -1.02
N GLN A 206 -3.82 -15.96 -1.96
CA GLN A 206 -3.43 -17.12 -2.77
C GLN A 206 -2.08 -16.93 -3.51
N ASP A 207 -1.77 -15.71 -3.95
CA ASP A 207 -0.51 -15.38 -4.63
C ASP A 207 0.70 -15.28 -3.67
N GLY A 208 0.48 -15.37 -2.36
CA GLY A 208 1.50 -15.22 -1.33
C GLY A 208 1.69 -13.79 -0.82
N SER A 209 0.91 -12.81 -1.31
CA SER A 209 0.93 -11.46 -0.72
C SER A 209 0.47 -11.53 0.73
N THR A 210 1.09 -10.72 1.58
CA THR A 210 0.75 -10.65 3.00
C THR A 210 0.33 -9.25 3.38
N TYR A 211 -0.59 -9.17 4.33
CA TYR A 211 -0.94 -7.93 5.01
C TYR A 211 -1.08 -8.19 6.49
N GLN A 212 -0.56 -7.29 7.30
CA GLN A 212 -0.80 -7.26 8.74
C GLN A 212 -1.07 -5.83 9.17
N GLY A 213 -2.17 -5.62 9.90
CA GLY A 213 -2.54 -4.30 10.36
C GLY A 213 -4.00 -4.20 10.75
N GLU A 214 -4.48 -2.97 10.74
CA GLU A 214 -5.84 -2.63 11.12
C GLU A 214 -6.86 -2.89 10.00
N TYR A 215 -8.05 -3.33 10.40
CA TYR A 215 -9.22 -3.51 9.56
C TYR A 215 -10.38 -2.73 10.13
N ARG A 216 -11.20 -2.16 9.25
CA ARG A 216 -12.47 -1.53 9.61
C ARG A 216 -13.55 -1.95 8.63
N ASN A 217 -14.59 -2.58 9.17
CA ASN A 217 -15.77 -2.99 8.40
C ASN A 217 -15.45 -3.83 7.15
N GLY A 218 -14.45 -4.70 7.24
CA GLY A 218 -14.04 -5.59 6.16
C GLY A 218 -12.90 -5.08 5.26
N CYS A 219 -12.47 -3.83 5.41
CA CYS A 219 -11.41 -3.21 4.61
C CYS A 219 -10.15 -2.97 5.44
N LYS A 220 -8.97 -3.03 4.81
CA LYS A 220 -7.71 -2.52 5.39
C LYS A 220 -7.89 -1.04 5.71
N HIS A 221 -7.51 -0.64 6.92
CA HIS A 221 -7.69 0.72 7.44
C HIS A 221 -6.60 1.01 8.47
N GLY A 222 -6.45 2.26 8.94
CA GLY A 222 -5.47 2.56 9.99
C GLY A 222 -4.04 2.22 9.55
N HIS A 223 -3.17 1.77 10.45
CA HIS A 223 -1.80 1.41 10.10
C HIS A 223 -1.69 -0.07 9.69
N GLY A 224 -0.79 -0.36 8.76
CA GLY A 224 -0.45 -1.74 8.41
C GLY A 224 0.80 -1.86 7.57
N ARG A 225 1.23 -3.11 7.42
CA ARG A 225 2.34 -3.53 6.57
C ARG A 225 1.83 -4.51 5.53
N MET A 226 2.09 -4.23 4.26
CA MET A 226 1.78 -5.08 3.13
C MET A 226 3.07 -5.52 2.46
N GLN A 227 3.18 -6.79 2.10
CA GLN A 227 4.33 -7.31 1.36
C GLN A 227 3.85 -8.16 0.19
N SER A 228 4.34 -7.86 -1.01
CA SER A 228 4.06 -8.63 -2.21
C SER A 228 4.99 -9.85 -2.32
N PRO A 229 4.64 -10.87 -3.13
CA PRO A 229 5.51 -12.00 -3.43
C PRO A 229 6.79 -11.58 -4.17
N SER A 230 6.74 -10.47 -4.92
CA SER A 230 7.91 -9.89 -5.60
C SER A 230 8.89 -9.22 -4.63
N GLY A 231 8.51 -9.01 -3.37
CA GLY A 231 9.35 -8.41 -2.33
C GLY A 231 9.12 -6.92 -2.12
N ASP A 232 8.14 -6.31 -2.79
CA ASP A 232 7.73 -4.95 -2.48
C ASP A 232 7.16 -4.92 -1.06
N VAL A 233 7.52 -3.88 -0.30
CA VAL A 233 7.02 -3.69 1.06
C VAL A 233 6.44 -2.29 1.18
N TYR A 234 5.20 -2.20 1.62
CA TYR A 234 4.60 -0.96 2.07
C TYR A 234 4.33 -1.02 3.58
N GLU A 235 4.67 0.03 4.29
CA GLU A 235 4.34 0.22 5.69
C GLU A 235 3.81 1.64 5.89
N GLY A 236 2.59 1.77 6.38
CA GLY A 236 1.95 3.08 6.50
C GLY A 236 0.45 2.99 6.71
N GLU A 237 -0.21 4.11 6.42
CA GLU A 237 -1.64 4.29 6.60
C GLU A 237 -2.47 3.70 5.44
N PHE A 238 -3.65 3.16 5.78
CA PHE A 238 -4.62 2.60 4.87
C PHE A 238 -5.99 3.25 5.07
N SER A 239 -6.72 3.44 3.98
CA SER A 239 -8.11 3.88 4.02
C SER A 239 -8.93 3.16 2.97
N LYS A 240 -9.99 2.46 3.41
CA LYS A 240 -10.91 1.70 2.55
C LYS A 240 -10.19 0.72 1.60
N GLY A 241 -9.07 0.14 2.05
CA GLY A 241 -8.27 -0.80 1.27
C GLY A 241 -7.09 -0.20 0.52
N ASP A 242 -7.04 1.13 0.34
CA ASP A 242 -5.98 1.81 -0.40
C ASP A 242 -4.89 2.34 0.54
N MET A 243 -3.64 2.38 0.06
CA MET A 243 -2.56 3.14 0.73
C MET A 243 -2.92 4.62 0.70
N ASN A 244 -2.95 5.27 1.85
CA ASN A 244 -3.34 6.67 2.02
C ASN A 244 -2.54 7.29 3.17
N GLY A 245 -2.53 8.61 3.32
CA GLY A 245 -1.85 9.24 4.46
C GLY A 245 -0.33 9.08 4.37
N LYS A 246 0.37 8.92 5.49
CA LYS A 246 1.83 8.72 5.50
C LYS A 246 2.19 7.25 5.29
N GLY A 247 3.24 7.00 4.52
CA GLY A 247 3.76 5.66 4.36
C GLY A 247 5.11 5.59 3.67
N ARG A 248 5.75 4.43 3.85
CA ARG A 248 7.04 4.06 3.28
C ARG A 248 6.86 2.86 2.37
N TYR A 249 7.29 2.98 1.12
CA TYR A 249 7.31 1.90 0.15
C TYR A 249 8.74 1.58 -0.25
N CYS A 250 9.10 0.30 -0.19
CA CYS A 250 10.39 -0.23 -0.61
C CYS A 250 10.18 -1.16 -1.79
N TRP A 251 10.87 -0.86 -2.88
CA TRP A 251 10.93 -1.77 -4.03
C TRP A 251 12.08 -2.77 -3.84
N PRO A 252 11.99 -3.97 -4.44
CA PRO A 252 13.04 -4.98 -4.38
C PRO A 252 14.39 -4.51 -4.96
N ASP A 253 14.37 -3.56 -5.90
CA ASP A 253 15.56 -3.00 -6.53
C ASP A 253 16.29 -1.95 -5.68
N GLY A 254 15.80 -1.68 -4.47
CA GLY A 254 16.40 -0.74 -3.53
C GLY A 254 15.85 0.68 -3.61
N ARG A 255 14.91 0.98 -4.53
CA ARG A 255 14.17 2.26 -4.47
C ARG A 255 13.38 2.33 -3.18
N ILE A 256 13.23 3.54 -2.65
CA ILE A 256 12.43 3.82 -1.47
C ILE A 256 11.64 5.10 -1.70
N TYR A 257 10.37 5.11 -1.31
CA TYR A 257 9.56 6.31 -1.21
C TYR A 257 9.03 6.45 0.20
N GLU A 258 9.19 7.63 0.78
CA GLU A 258 8.66 8.00 2.10
C GLU A 258 7.88 9.30 1.96
N GLY A 259 6.57 9.28 2.16
CA GLY A 259 5.77 10.47 1.92
C GLY A 259 4.27 10.28 2.04
N ASP A 260 3.54 11.23 1.46
CA ASP A 260 2.09 11.22 1.38
C ASP A 260 1.59 10.25 0.29
N TRP A 261 0.51 9.55 0.60
CA TRP A 261 -0.18 8.62 -0.27
C TRP A 261 -1.63 9.03 -0.42
N SER A 262 -2.17 8.85 -1.62
CA SER A 262 -3.60 9.00 -1.88
C SER A 262 -4.06 7.99 -2.91
N MET A 263 -5.07 7.18 -2.57
CA MET A 263 -5.64 6.16 -3.44
C MET A 263 -4.55 5.28 -4.08
N SER A 264 -3.62 4.79 -3.25
CA SER A 264 -2.51 3.93 -3.66
C SER A 264 -1.50 4.55 -4.63
N ARG A 265 -1.41 5.88 -4.68
CA ARG A 265 -0.41 6.63 -5.46
C ARG A 265 0.42 7.53 -4.55
N MET A 266 1.69 7.74 -4.89
CA MET A 266 2.51 8.78 -4.25
C MET A 266 1.88 10.14 -4.58
N HIS A 267 1.65 10.95 -3.55
CA HIS A 267 0.96 12.23 -3.64
C HIS A 267 1.58 13.20 -2.64
N GLY A 268 1.19 14.47 -2.64
CA GLY A 268 1.61 15.43 -1.60
C GLY A 268 3.12 15.56 -1.47
N LYS A 269 3.65 15.62 -0.25
CA LYS A 269 5.09 15.76 -0.02
C LYS A 269 5.74 14.40 0.24
N GLY A 270 6.91 14.18 -0.32
CA GLY A 270 7.67 12.97 -0.06
C GLY A 270 9.13 13.05 -0.46
N VAL A 271 9.85 11.99 -0.12
CA VAL A 271 11.23 11.74 -0.47
C VAL A 271 11.32 10.44 -1.25
N PHE A 272 12.00 10.48 -2.39
CA PHE A 272 12.25 9.31 -3.23
C PHE A 272 13.74 9.07 -3.37
N PHE A 273 14.18 7.88 -2.98
CA PHE A 273 15.55 7.40 -3.12
C PHE A 273 15.63 6.49 -4.34
N PHE A 274 16.50 6.85 -5.28
CA PHE A 274 16.71 6.11 -6.51
C PHE A 274 17.79 5.04 -6.33
N VAL A 275 17.77 4.00 -7.18
CA VAL A 275 18.77 2.91 -7.18
C VAL A 275 20.19 3.43 -7.40
N ASP A 276 20.35 4.48 -8.20
CA ASP A 276 21.64 5.10 -8.52
C ASP A 276 22.14 6.08 -7.45
N GLY A 277 21.48 6.14 -6.29
CA GLY A 277 21.84 7.00 -5.17
C GLY A 277 21.33 8.43 -5.28
N ARG A 278 20.61 8.79 -6.36
CA ARG A 278 19.89 10.07 -6.38
C ARG A 278 18.84 10.13 -5.28
N LYS A 279 18.52 11.34 -4.84
CA LYS A 279 17.44 11.64 -3.89
C LYS A 279 16.60 12.78 -4.43
N TYR A 280 15.29 12.58 -4.54
CA TYR A 280 14.32 13.65 -4.74
C TYR A 280 13.58 13.94 -3.45
N GLU A 281 13.40 15.20 -3.10
CA GLU A 281 12.59 15.67 -1.99
C GLU A 281 11.69 16.80 -2.49
N GLY A 282 10.37 16.61 -2.46
CA GLY A 282 9.45 17.58 -3.03
C GLY A 282 8.03 17.07 -3.16
N GLU A 283 7.28 17.72 -4.03
CA GLU A 283 5.88 17.40 -4.28
C GLU A 283 5.70 16.27 -5.31
N PHE A 284 4.63 15.50 -5.12
CA PHE A 284 4.20 14.39 -5.95
C PHE A 284 2.73 14.51 -6.31
N LYS A 285 2.39 14.16 -7.55
CA LYS A 285 1.02 14.01 -8.03
C LYS A 285 0.89 12.78 -8.91
N ASP A 286 -0.03 11.89 -8.56
CA ASP A 286 -0.30 10.65 -9.29
C ASP A 286 0.97 9.86 -9.61
N SER A 287 1.83 9.70 -8.59
CA SER A 287 3.11 8.99 -8.65
C SER A 287 4.20 9.64 -9.51
N LYS A 288 4.06 10.93 -9.84
CA LYS A 288 5.08 11.72 -10.56
C LYS A 288 5.58 12.86 -9.70
N MET A 289 6.86 13.20 -9.82
CA MET A 289 7.40 14.45 -9.27
C MET A 289 6.72 15.63 -9.98
N GLU A 290 6.13 16.53 -9.22
CA GLU A 290 5.30 17.64 -9.70
C GLU A 290 5.44 18.79 -8.72
N GLY A 291 5.35 20.05 -9.16
CA GLY A 291 5.48 21.20 -8.25
C GLY A 291 6.94 21.48 -7.86
N GLU A 292 7.16 22.07 -6.69
CA GLU A 292 8.51 22.39 -6.22
C GLU A 292 9.22 21.17 -5.63
N GLY A 293 10.53 21.06 -5.89
CA GLY A 293 11.33 19.99 -5.31
C GLY A 293 12.83 20.19 -5.49
N LYS A 294 13.58 19.28 -4.87
CA LYS A 294 15.03 19.21 -4.91
C LYS A 294 15.49 17.82 -5.31
N LEU A 295 16.23 17.72 -6.41
CA LEU A 295 16.89 16.51 -6.85
C LEU A 295 18.39 16.64 -6.55
N THR A 296 18.96 15.66 -5.86
CA THR A 296 20.38 15.60 -5.46
C THR A 296 21.00 14.34 -6.03
N TRP A 297 22.24 14.44 -6.51
CA TRP A 297 23.02 13.32 -7.04
C TRP A 297 24.13 12.91 -6.06
N PRO A 298 24.67 11.68 -6.16
CA PRO A 298 25.75 11.21 -5.28
C PRO A 298 27.04 12.05 -5.34
N ASP A 299 27.30 12.74 -6.44
CA ASP A 299 28.45 13.65 -6.60
C ASP A 299 28.27 15.00 -5.89
N GLY A 300 27.13 15.21 -5.22
CA GLY A 300 26.78 16.45 -4.55
C GLY A 300 26.23 17.53 -5.48
N SER A 301 26.07 17.26 -6.77
CA SER A 301 25.30 18.12 -7.66
C SER A 301 23.81 18.10 -7.26
N ALA A 302 23.11 19.20 -7.56
CA ALA A 302 21.71 19.36 -7.20
C ALA A 302 20.95 20.29 -8.17
N TYR A 303 19.65 20.05 -8.27
CA TYR A 303 18.67 20.92 -8.90
C TYR A 303 17.55 21.20 -7.90
N GLU A 304 17.17 22.46 -7.76
CA GLU A 304 16.08 22.90 -6.88
C GLU A 304 15.17 23.88 -7.61
N GLY A 305 13.89 23.54 -7.74
CA GLY A 305 12.90 24.34 -8.46
C GLY A 305 11.71 23.49 -8.92
N GLY A 306 11.01 23.98 -9.95
CA GLY A 306 9.81 23.34 -10.46
C GLY A 306 10.05 22.01 -11.18
N PHE A 307 9.06 21.12 -11.06
CA PHE A 307 8.95 19.82 -11.74
C PHE A 307 7.56 19.69 -12.37
N LYS A 308 7.52 19.07 -13.55
CA LYS A 308 6.27 18.73 -14.25
C LYS A 308 6.39 17.34 -14.86
N ALA A 309 5.46 16.45 -14.54
CA ALA A 309 5.45 15.08 -15.03
C ALA A 309 6.79 14.32 -14.85
N GLY A 310 7.48 14.54 -13.73
CA GLY A 310 8.74 13.88 -13.42
C GLY A 310 10.00 14.56 -13.95
N LEU A 311 9.90 15.75 -14.55
CA LEU A 311 11.04 16.43 -15.17
C LEU A 311 11.18 17.87 -14.65
N PRO A 312 12.41 18.37 -14.43
CA PRO A 312 12.68 19.79 -14.20
C PRO A 312 11.96 20.70 -15.20
N HIS A 313 11.26 21.71 -14.69
CA HIS A 313 10.43 22.61 -15.48
C HIS A 313 10.30 23.97 -14.81
N GLY A 314 10.25 25.04 -15.60
CA GLY A 314 10.17 26.41 -15.07
C GLY A 314 11.53 26.92 -14.58
N ARG A 315 11.51 27.87 -13.64
CA ARG A 315 12.74 28.41 -13.05
C ARG A 315 13.24 27.47 -11.96
N GLY A 316 14.56 27.26 -11.93
CA GLY A 316 15.21 26.47 -10.90
C GLY A 316 16.70 26.75 -10.82
N THR A 317 17.28 26.49 -9.66
CA THR A 317 18.72 26.61 -9.44
C THR A 317 19.42 25.29 -9.70
N HIS A 318 20.59 25.35 -10.33
CA HIS A 318 21.47 24.21 -10.55
C HIS A 318 22.81 24.44 -9.85
N GLN A 319 23.24 23.45 -9.08
CA GLN A 319 24.50 23.39 -8.38
C GLN A 319 25.29 22.20 -8.92
N ALA A 320 26.46 22.45 -9.53
CA ALA A 320 27.21 21.40 -10.23
C ALA A 320 28.02 20.50 -9.30
N THR A 321 28.42 21.00 -8.13
CA THR A 321 29.04 20.25 -7.03
C THR A 321 28.64 20.89 -5.70
N ALA A 322 28.81 20.17 -4.60
CA ALA A 322 28.51 20.66 -3.25
C ALA A 322 29.17 22.02 -2.89
N GLU A 323 30.28 22.36 -3.54
CA GLU A 323 31.05 23.59 -3.29
C GLU A 323 30.70 24.74 -4.26
N THR A 324 30.04 24.45 -5.38
CA THR A 324 29.70 25.49 -6.37
C THR A 324 28.51 26.34 -5.92
N LYS A 325 28.54 27.66 -6.18
CA LYS A 325 27.38 28.52 -5.97
C LYS A 325 26.24 28.07 -6.92
N PRO A 326 25.00 27.87 -6.43
CA PRO A 326 23.86 27.57 -7.29
C PRO A 326 23.63 28.70 -8.30
N ARG A 327 23.29 28.33 -9.53
CA ARG A 327 23.01 29.27 -10.63
C ARG A 327 21.57 29.10 -11.11
N LEU A 328 20.87 30.21 -11.31
CA LEU A 328 19.47 30.21 -11.74
C LEU A 328 19.37 29.92 -13.25
N ALA A 329 18.42 29.07 -13.65
CA ALA A 329 18.18 28.73 -15.04
C ALA A 329 16.69 28.48 -15.32
N LEU A 330 16.32 28.59 -16.59
CA LEU A 330 15.00 28.20 -17.11
C LEU A 330 15.07 26.78 -17.69
N TRP A 331 14.10 25.94 -17.32
CA TRP A 331 14.01 24.52 -17.67
C TRP A 331 12.71 24.21 -18.41
N THR A 332 12.76 23.31 -19.37
CA THR A 332 11.58 22.79 -20.04
C THR A 332 11.79 21.31 -20.37
N GLN A 333 10.91 20.46 -19.84
CA GLN A 333 10.95 19.00 -20.07
C GLN A 333 12.32 18.40 -19.73
N GLY A 334 12.91 18.82 -18.61
CA GLY A 334 14.19 18.32 -18.12
C GLY A 334 15.43 18.89 -18.83
N VAL A 335 15.25 19.77 -19.82
CA VAL A 335 16.34 20.42 -20.54
C VAL A 335 16.50 21.87 -20.09
N ARG A 336 17.72 22.28 -19.81
CA ARG A 336 18.05 23.68 -19.54
C ARG A 336 17.95 24.48 -20.83
N VAL A 337 17.07 25.49 -20.83
CA VAL A 337 16.85 26.39 -21.97
C VAL A 337 17.86 27.55 -21.94
N LYS A 338 18.00 28.24 -20.81
CA LYS A 338 18.99 29.30 -20.62
C LYS A 338 19.38 29.48 -19.15
N TRP A 339 20.58 30.00 -18.92
CA TRP A 339 20.92 30.61 -17.63
C TRP A 339 20.17 31.93 -17.49
N LEU A 340 19.80 32.27 -16.25
CA LEU A 340 19.16 33.54 -15.90
C LEU A 340 20.18 34.35 -15.10
N ASP A 341 20.32 35.62 -15.45
CA ASP A 341 21.20 36.56 -14.73
C ASP A 341 20.53 37.06 -13.44
N GLU A 342 21.31 37.64 -12.51
CA GLU A 342 20.79 38.08 -11.20
C GLU A 342 19.67 39.14 -11.33
N GLU A 343 19.60 39.90 -12.42
CA GLU A 343 18.55 40.89 -12.70
C GLU A 343 17.21 40.26 -13.14
N GLU A 344 17.24 39.18 -13.94
CA GLU A 344 16.03 38.44 -14.38
C GLU A 344 15.39 37.62 -13.24
N SER A 345 16.02 37.57 -12.07
CA SER A 345 15.52 36.88 -10.88
C SER A 345 14.50 37.71 -10.08
N GLN A 346 14.41 39.02 -10.30
CA GLN A 346 13.63 39.96 -9.48
C GLN A 346 12.30 40.41 -10.12
N GLU A 347 12.05 40.14 -11.39
CA GLU A 347 10.94 40.78 -12.13
C GLU A 347 9.52 40.26 -11.80
N ASP A 348 9.35 39.12 -11.12
CA ASP A 348 8.01 38.55 -10.85
C ASP A 348 7.48 38.76 -9.42
N GLY A 349 8.12 39.62 -8.62
CA GLY A 349 7.61 40.01 -7.29
C GLY A 349 6.50 41.06 -7.30
N VAL A 350 6.08 41.58 -8.47
CA VAL A 350 5.15 42.71 -8.57
C VAL A 350 4.08 42.48 -9.64
N LEU A 351 3.22 41.48 -9.45
CA LEU A 351 1.90 41.44 -10.09
C LEU A 351 0.84 40.97 -9.08
N GLU A 352 0.71 41.71 -7.97
CA GLU A 352 -0.50 41.71 -7.15
C GLU A 352 -1.19 43.08 -7.24
N THR A 353 -2.41 43.05 -7.79
CA THR A 353 -3.50 44.03 -7.63
C THR A 353 -3.21 45.49 -8.03
N LYS A 354 -3.52 45.84 -9.27
CA LYS A 354 -4.13 47.14 -9.58
C LYS A 354 -5.56 46.92 -10.08
N GLU A 355 -6.47 46.70 -9.14
CA GLU A 355 -7.90 46.91 -9.35
C GLU A 355 -8.36 48.13 -8.53
N THR A 356 -8.81 49.13 -9.29
CA THR A 356 -9.96 50.02 -9.05
C THR A 356 -10.01 50.92 -7.79
N GLU A 357 -9.64 52.19 -7.96
CA GLU A 357 -10.35 53.31 -7.34
C GLU A 357 -10.80 54.32 -8.40
N GLY A 358 -12.05 54.17 -8.84
CA GLY A 358 -12.80 55.19 -9.57
C GLY A 358 -13.94 55.70 -8.70
N GLN A 359 -13.67 56.65 -7.81
CA GLN A 359 -14.70 57.32 -7.02
C GLN A 359 -15.52 58.27 -7.91
N SER A 360 -16.80 57.94 -8.10
CA SER A 360 -17.81 58.86 -8.63
C SER A 360 -18.15 59.92 -7.58
N LYS A 361 -17.78 61.18 -7.84
CA LYS A 361 -18.37 62.34 -7.17
C LYS A 361 -19.73 62.66 -7.81
N VAL A 362 -20.79 62.56 -7.03
CA VAL A 362 -22.08 63.23 -7.29
C VAL A 362 -22.22 64.33 -6.25
N PRO A 363 -22.39 65.61 -6.61
CA PRO A 363 -22.64 66.65 -5.64
C PRO A 363 -24.16 66.78 -5.41
N SER A 364 -24.58 66.64 -4.15
CA SER A 364 -25.85 67.15 -3.65
C SER A 364 -25.54 68.33 -2.73
N THR A 365 -26.19 69.48 -2.96
CA THR A 365 -27.06 70.20 -1.99
C THR A 365 -27.35 71.62 -2.53
N GLN A 366 -28.59 71.89 -2.93
CA GLN A 366 -29.53 72.82 -2.27
C GLN A 366 -30.87 72.83 -2.99
#